data_AF-A0A0B8QE83-F1
#
_entry.id   AF-A0A0B8QE83-F1
#
_cell.length_a   1.000
_cell.length_b   1.000
_cell.length_c   1.000
_cell.angle_alpha   90.00
_cell.angle_beta   90.00
_cell.angle_gamma   90.00
#
_symmetry.space_group_name_H-M   'P 1'
#
loop_
_entity.id
_entity.type
_entity.pdbx_description
1 polymer ?
#
loop_
_entity_poly.entity_id
_entity_poly.type
_entity_poly.pdbx_seq_one_letter_code
_entity_poly.pdbx_strand_id
1 'polypeptide(L)'
;MADVINEALYEFGHKSEVLIASHSWPRWGNDNVVDFLEKQRDMYGYLHDESLRLANHGVNINDIQDEFVVPDALANEWYLRGYHGSYHRNAKAVINKYLGYFDMNPANLIPHNTTESAKRYVEDFGADNIMRAGFDAYQRGDYRWCAEIVNKVVFAEPENKQARFLQADCLEQLGYQSESSGERNVFLVGADELRRGIVKGASTKTASADMIQNMPTEDFLNYMACV
;
A
#
# COMPACT_ATOMS: atom_id res chain seq x y z
N MET A 1 5.90 -16.06 -9.21
CA MET A 1 5.53 -15.17 -10.33
C MET A 1 6.68 -15.03 -11.30
N ALA A 2 7.88 -14.60 -10.83
CA ALA A 2 9.08 -14.54 -11.69
C ALA A 2 9.33 -15.86 -12.44
N ASP A 3 9.28 -17.01 -11.75
CA ASP A 3 9.50 -18.32 -12.39
C ASP A 3 8.51 -18.62 -13.51
N VAL A 4 7.21 -18.35 -13.29
CA VAL A 4 6.15 -18.59 -14.28
C VAL A 4 6.33 -17.68 -15.51
N ILE A 5 6.77 -16.43 -15.31
CA ILE A 5 7.09 -15.51 -16.43
C ILE A 5 8.31 -16.03 -17.20
N ASN A 6 9.31 -16.54 -16.48
CA ASN A 6 10.51 -17.11 -17.09
C ASN A 6 10.18 -18.36 -17.91
N GLU A 7 9.32 -19.25 -17.41
CA GLU A 7 8.82 -20.42 -18.15
C GLU A 7 8.12 -20.00 -19.44
N ALA A 8 7.20 -19.03 -19.36
CA ALA A 8 6.51 -18.50 -20.54
C ALA A 8 7.48 -17.84 -21.55
N LEU A 9 8.51 -17.14 -21.07
CA LEU A 9 9.56 -16.58 -21.90
C LEU A 9 10.31 -17.67 -22.68
N TYR A 10 10.74 -18.74 -22.00
CA TYR A 10 11.45 -19.85 -22.64
C TYR A 10 10.57 -20.63 -23.63
N GLU A 11 9.30 -20.87 -23.27
CA GLU A 11 8.41 -21.70 -24.08
C GLU A 11 7.88 -20.97 -25.32
N PHE A 12 7.52 -19.69 -25.15
CA PHE A 12 6.79 -18.91 -26.16
C PHE A 12 7.53 -17.67 -26.64
N GLY A 13 8.34 -17.03 -25.80
CA GLY A 13 8.92 -15.70 -26.05
C GLY A 13 9.64 -15.58 -27.40
N HIS A 14 10.49 -16.54 -27.76
CA HIS A 14 11.24 -16.53 -29.04
C HIS A 14 10.39 -16.80 -30.31
N LYS A 15 9.11 -17.12 -30.15
CA LYS A 15 8.19 -17.42 -31.26
C LYS A 15 7.02 -16.44 -31.34
N SER A 16 6.84 -15.60 -30.32
CA SER A 16 5.73 -14.67 -30.20
C SER A 16 6.04 -13.34 -30.89
N GLU A 17 5.22 -12.94 -31.86
CA GLU A 17 5.30 -11.61 -32.50
C GLU A 17 4.41 -10.57 -31.81
N VAL A 18 3.44 -11.02 -31.01
CA VAL A 18 2.50 -10.15 -30.28
C VAL A 18 2.22 -10.76 -28.91
N LEU A 19 2.28 -9.93 -27.87
CA LEU A 19 1.83 -10.26 -26.51
C LEU A 19 0.58 -9.45 -26.17
N ILE A 20 -0.46 -10.15 -25.70
CA ILE A 20 -1.70 -9.56 -25.19
C ILE A 20 -1.89 -9.95 -23.72
N ALA A 21 -2.59 -9.11 -22.96
CA ALA A 21 -2.95 -9.36 -21.57
C ALA A 21 -4.40 -8.93 -21.32
N SER A 22 -5.01 -9.42 -20.24
CA SER A 22 -6.38 -9.05 -19.84
C SER A 22 -6.52 -7.57 -19.46
N HIS A 23 -5.41 -6.87 -19.24
CA HIS A 23 -5.37 -5.46 -18.92
C HIS A 23 -4.31 -4.73 -19.76
N SER A 24 -4.58 -3.44 -20.02
CA SER A 24 -3.72 -2.54 -20.81
C SER A 24 -3.63 -2.94 -22.29
N TRP A 25 -2.66 -2.37 -23.01
CA TRP A 25 -2.50 -2.54 -24.45
C TRP A 25 -1.47 -3.63 -24.82
N PRO A 26 -1.58 -4.24 -26.02
CA PRO A 26 -0.62 -5.24 -26.50
C PRO A 26 0.81 -4.71 -26.71
N ARG A 27 1.74 -5.65 -26.89
CA ARG A 27 3.12 -5.40 -27.35
C ARG A 27 3.34 -6.11 -28.69
N TRP A 28 3.98 -5.44 -29.64
CA TRP A 28 4.23 -5.97 -31.00
C TRP A 28 5.73 -6.06 -31.29
N GLY A 29 6.12 -7.07 -32.05
CA GLY A 29 7.50 -7.39 -32.42
C GLY A 29 8.18 -8.28 -31.40
N ASN A 30 8.85 -9.34 -31.87
CA ASN A 30 9.48 -10.34 -31.01
C ASN A 30 10.44 -9.75 -29.95
N ASP A 31 11.34 -8.84 -30.36
CA ASP A 31 12.31 -8.21 -29.45
C ASP A 31 11.62 -7.48 -28.28
N ASN A 32 10.51 -6.79 -28.54
CA ASN A 32 9.74 -6.09 -27.51
C ASN A 32 9.01 -7.06 -26.57
N VAL A 33 8.58 -8.22 -27.08
CA VAL A 33 7.95 -9.27 -26.27
C VAL A 33 8.98 -9.89 -25.33
N VAL A 34 10.16 -10.23 -25.85
CA VAL A 34 11.27 -10.81 -25.07
C VAL A 34 11.74 -9.83 -24.00
N ASP A 35 12.06 -8.59 -24.35
CA ASP A 35 12.51 -7.55 -23.39
C ASP A 35 11.48 -7.32 -22.28
N PHE A 36 10.19 -7.23 -22.63
CA PHE A 36 9.12 -7.06 -21.67
C PHE A 36 9.04 -8.23 -20.67
N LEU A 37 9.09 -9.48 -21.15
CA LEU A 37 9.01 -10.65 -20.30
C LEU A 37 10.23 -10.79 -19.39
N GLU A 38 11.44 -10.51 -19.91
CA GLU A 38 12.68 -10.51 -19.12
C GLU A 38 12.60 -9.49 -17.99
N LYS A 39 12.25 -8.24 -18.31
CA LYS A 39 12.17 -7.17 -17.31
C LYS A 39 11.02 -7.35 -16.32
N GLN A 40 9.90 -7.94 -16.72
CA GLN A 40 8.83 -8.33 -15.78
C GLN A 40 9.30 -9.44 -14.84
N ARG A 41 9.93 -10.49 -15.36
CA ARG A 41 10.54 -11.56 -14.54
C ARG A 41 11.50 -10.95 -13.53
N ASP A 42 12.43 -10.12 -14.00
CA ASP A 42 13.50 -9.54 -13.20
C ASP A 42 12.95 -8.57 -12.15
N MET A 43 11.90 -7.82 -12.45
CA MET A 43 11.23 -6.97 -11.45
C MET A 43 10.64 -7.80 -10.31
N TYR A 44 9.89 -8.87 -10.60
CA TYR A 44 9.33 -9.72 -9.53
C TYR A 44 10.41 -10.47 -8.76
N GLY A 45 11.47 -10.92 -9.44
CA GLY A 45 12.63 -11.56 -8.80
C GLY A 45 13.37 -10.58 -7.89
N TYR A 46 13.69 -9.38 -8.39
CA TYR A 46 14.35 -8.33 -7.64
C TYR A 46 13.55 -7.89 -6.41
N LEU A 47 12.25 -7.64 -6.59
CA LEU A 47 11.34 -7.31 -5.49
C LEU A 47 11.41 -8.35 -4.38
N HIS A 48 11.41 -9.64 -4.72
CA HIS A 48 11.48 -10.71 -3.75
C HIS A 48 12.87 -10.77 -3.08
N ASP A 49 13.92 -10.92 -3.88
CA ASP A 49 15.26 -11.22 -3.40
C ASP A 49 15.86 -10.03 -2.63
N GLU A 50 15.69 -8.81 -3.13
CA GLU A 50 16.21 -7.62 -2.48
C GLU A 50 15.48 -7.33 -1.18
N SER A 51 14.16 -7.55 -1.12
CA SER A 51 13.41 -7.40 0.14
C SER A 51 13.90 -8.37 1.21
N LEU A 52 14.15 -9.63 0.84
CA LEU A 52 14.70 -10.62 1.75
C LEU A 52 16.16 -10.34 2.12
N ARG A 53 16.96 -9.83 1.17
CA ARG A 53 18.33 -9.40 1.45
C ARG A 53 18.32 -8.27 2.49
N LEU A 54 17.53 -7.22 2.29
CA LEU A 54 17.41 -6.12 3.26
C LEU A 54 16.95 -6.62 4.62
N ALA A 55 15.93 -7.50 4.68
CA ALA A 55 15.48 -8.10 5.93
C ALA A 55 16.57 -8.93 6.64
N ASN A 56 17.35 -9.73 5.90
CA ASN A 56 18.49 -10.48 6.44
C ASN A 56 19.61 -9.57 6.97
N HIS A 57 19.69 -8.34 6.46
CA HIS A 57 20.59 -7.30 6.94
C HIS A 57 20.00 -6.46 8.09
N GLY A 58 18.83 -6.83 8.61
CA GLY A 58 18.20 -6.19 9.76
C GLY A 58 17.28 -5.02 9.42
N VAL A 59 17.00 -4.76 8.14
CA VAL A 59 15.99 -3.77 7.76
C VAL A 59 14.61 -4.27 8.18
N ASN A 60 13.89 -3.44 8.93
CA ASN A 60 12.62 -3.81 9.51
C ASN A 60 11.46 -3.63 8.51
N ILE A 61 10.34 -4.33 8.74
CA ILE A 61 9.11 -4.24 7.96
C ILE A 61 8.56 -2.80 7.88
N ASN A 62 8.84 -1.96 8.88
CA ASN A 62 8.41 -0.57 8.92
C ASN A 62 9.36 0.38 8.18
N ASP A 63 10.61 -0.02 7.98
CA ASP A 63 11.68 0.83 7.44
C ASP A 63 11.96 0.52 5.96
N ILE A 64 11.64 -0.69 5.49
CA ILE A 64 11.93 -1.13 4.12
C ILE A 64 11.40 -0.20 3.03
N GLN A 65 10.34 0.56 3.31
CA GLN A 65 9.77 1.50 2.36
C GLN A 65 10.73 2.62 1.93
N ASP A 66 11.70 2.96 2.79
CA ASP A 66 12.68 4.01 2.55
C ASP A 66 14.05 3.43 2.11
N GLU A 67 14.28 2.12 2.29
CA GLU A 67 15.53 1.41 1.94
C GLU A 67 15.45 0.67 0.59
N PHE A 68 14.26 0.26 0.17
CA PHE A 68 14.10 -0.51 -1.07
C PHE A 68 14.13 0.41 -2.30
N VAL A 69 15.14 0.23 -3.16
CA VAL A 69 15.33 1.02 -4.38
C VAL A 69 15.36 0.11 -5.60
N VAL A 70 14.51 0.37 -6.59
CA VAL A 70 14.56 -0.34 -7.87
C VAL A 70 15.70 0.20 -8.73
N PRO A 71 16.55 -0.65 -9.33
CA PRO A 71 17.64 -0.20 -10.19
C PRO A 71 17.12 0.45 -11.47
N ASP A 72 17.86 1.43 -12.00
CA ASP A 72 17.49 2.22 -13.19
C ASP A 72 17.12 1.36 -14.41
N ALA A 73 17.78 0.21 -14.57
CA ALA A 73 17.49 -0.74 -15.65
C ALA A 73 16.04 -1.26 -15.65
N LEU A 74 15.37 -1.24 -14.49
CA LEU A 74 13.97 -1.62 -14.32
C LEU A 74 13.08 -0.41 -14.06
N ALA A 75 13.56 0.59 -13.30
CA ALA A 75 12.77 1.75 -12.89
C ALA A 75 12.42 2.70 -14.05
N ASN A 76 13.23 2.72 -15.12
CA ASN A 76 13.03 3.58 -16.29
C ASN A 76 12.08 2.99 -17.34
N GLU A 77 11.45 1.86 -17.04
CA GLU A 77 10.49 1.22 -17.93
C GLU A 77 9.07 1.54 -17.52
N TRP A 78 8.30 2.16 -18.42
CA TRP A 78 6.93 2.61 -18.15
C TRP A 78 6.01 1.50 -17.61
N TYR A 79 6.19 0.27 -18.08
CA TYR A 79 5.36 -0.88 -17.68
C TYR A 79 5.79 -1.54 -16.37
N LEU A 80 6.88 -1.08 -15.77
CA LEU A 80 7.35 -1.50 -14.46
C LEU A 80 7.10 -0.46 -13.37
N ARG A 81 6.56 0.71 -13.72
CA ARG A 81 6.20 1.76 -12.76
C ARG A 81 5.09 1.31 -11.81
N GLY A 82 5.10 1.87 -10.60
CA GLY A 82 4.18 1.53 -9.52
C GLY A 82 2.78 2.12 -9.68
N TYR A 83 2.10 1.93 -10.82
CA TYR A 83 0.76 2.50 -11.04
C TYR A 83 -0.35 1.77 -10.29
N HIS A 84 -0.26 0.44 -10.18
CA HIS A 84 -1.27 -0.39 -9.51
C HIS A 84 -0.76 -0.87 -8.15
N GLY A 85 0.30 -1.67 -8.14
CA GLY A 85 1.12 -1.88 -6.93
C GLY A 85 2.09 -0.72 -6.74
N SER A 86 2.84 -0.73 -5.65
CA SER A 86 3.99 0.16 -5.43
C SER A 86 5.16 -0.64 -4.88
N TYR A 87 6.38 -0.20 -5.18
CA TYR A 87 7.59 -0.94 -4.80
C TYR A 87 7.67 -1.15 -3.29
N HIS A 88 7.51 -0.06 -2.53
CA HIS A 88 7.63 -0.10 -1.08
C HIS A 88 6.57 -0.98 -0.41
N ARG A 89 5.29 -0.91 -0.83
CA ARG A 89 4.23 -1.78 -0.27
C ARG A 89 4.46 -3.24 -0.63
N ASN A 90 4.91 -3.51 -1.85
CA ASN A 90 5.18 -4.86 -2.29
C ASN A 90 6.40 -5.45 -1.56
N ALA A 91 7.45 -4.66 -1.33
CA ALA A 91 8.61 -5.07 -0.54
C ALA A 91 8.23 -5.38 0.92
N LYS A 92 7.40 -4.51 1.52
CA LYS A 92 6.80 -4.76 2.84
C LYS A 92 5.95 -6.04 2.87
N ALA A 93 5.19 -6.31 1.80
CA ALA A 93 4.40 -7.52 1.68
C ALA A 93 5.26 -8.80 1.56
N VAL A 94 6.42 -8.72 0.89
CA VAL A 94 7.39 -9.82 0.88
C VAL A 94 7.89 -10.07 2.30
N ILE A 95 8.34 -9.06 3.04
CA ILE A 95 8.74 -9.26 4.44
C ILE A 95 7.60 -9.88 5.26
N ASN A 96 6.37 -9.35 5.15
CA ASN A 96 5.23 -9.89 5.89
C ASN A 96 4.94 -11.36 5.56
N LYS A 97 5.14 -11.77 4.30
CA LYS A 97 4.97 -13.17 3.89
C LYS A 97 5.96 -14.11 4.59
N TYR A 98 7.20 -13.67 4.80
CA TYR A 98 8.27 -14.54 5.33
C TYR A 98 8.48 -14.42 6.84
N LEU A 99 8.36 -13.21 7.39
CA LEU A 99 8.65 -12.89 8.79
C LEU A 99 7.42 -12.48 9.60
N GLY A 100 6.27 -12.25 8.93
CA GLY A 100 5.05 -11.80 9.58
C GLY A 100 5.02 -10.29 9.83
N TYR A 101 3.99 -9.85 10.56
CA TYR A 101 3.73 -8.43 10.82
C TYR A 101 4.61 -7.85 11.94
N PHE A 102 5.11 -8.70 12.83
CA PHE A 102 5.86 -8.27 14.01
C PHE A 102 7.28 -7.89 13.62
N ASP A 103 7.68 -6.71 14.08
CA ASP A 103 8.90 -6.02 13.68
C ASP A 103 10.12 -6.45 14.53
N MET A 104 9.95 -7.47 15.37
CA MET A 104 10.92 -8.02 16.32
C MET A 104 11.44 -7.04 17.39
N ASN A 105 10.84 -5.86 17.52
CA ASN A 105 11.08 -4.95 18.63
C ASN A 105 10.07 -5.25 19.76
N PRO A 106 10.50 -5.72 20.95
CA PRO A 106 9.58 -6.05 22.04
C PRO A 106 8.67 -4.91 22.49
N ALA A 107 9.06 -3.65 22.26
CA ALA A 107 8.21 -2.49 22.55
C ALA A 107 6.90 -2.48 21.72
N ASN A 108 6.90 -3.16 20.57
CA ASN A 108 5.79 -3.23 19.64
C ASN A 108 5.03 -4.57 19.68
N LEU A 109 5.37 -5.46 20.62
CA LEU A 109 4.76 -6.80 20.70
C LEU A 109 3.31 -6.75 21.20
N ILE A 110 3.02 -5.91 22.19
CA ILE A 110 1.69 -5.74 22.77
C ILE A 110 1.39 -4.23 22.89
N PRO A 111 1.20 -3.53 21.77
CA PRO A 111 0.95 -2.09 21.80
C PRO A 111 -0.44 -1.82 22.38
N HIS A 112 -0.63 -0.64 22.97
CA HIS A 112 -1.97 -0.12 23.19
C HIS A 112 -2.73 -0.01 21.86
N ASN A 113 -4.05 -0.16 21.91
CA ASN A 113 -4.87 0.12 20.72
C ASN A 113 -4.70 1.60 20.26
N THR A 114 -5.05 1.87 19.01
CA THR A 114 -4.81 3.16 18.36
C THR A 114 -5.40 4.34 19.16
N THR A 115 -6.63 4.23 19.64
CA THR A 115 -7.32 5.29 20.39
C THR A 115 -6.69 5.54 21.76
N GLU A 116 -6.37 4.48 22.51
CA GLU A 116 -5.80 4.63 23.85
C GLU A 116 -4.37 5.16 23.80
N SER A 117 -3.56 4.71 22.83
CA SER A 117 -2.23 5.32 22.62
C SER A 117 -2.35 6.80 22.24
N ALA A 118 -3.27 7.16 21.34
CA ALA A 118 -3.50 8.53 20.91
C ALA A 118 -3.89 9.47 22.06
N LYS A 119 -4.79 9.04 22.96
CA LYS A 119 -5.16 9.81 24.16
C LYS A 119 -3.96 10.11 25.04
N ARG A 120 -3.06 9.14 25.25
CA ARG A 120 -1.83 9.34 26.04
C ARG A 120 -0.88 10.33 25.38
N TYR A 121 -0.72 10.25 24.06
CA TYR A 121 0.05 11.27 23.32
C TYR A 121 -0.53 12.67 23.54
N VAL A 122 -1.87 12.83 23.49
CA VAL A 122 -2.50 14.14 23.75
C VAL A 122 -2.38 14.57 25.21
N GLU A 123 -2.51 13.65 26.17
CA GLU A 123 -2.34 13.90 27.60
C GLU A 123 -0.92 14.38 27.94
N ASP A 124 0.10 13.70 27.40
CA ASP A 124 1.50 13.95 27.73
C ASP A 124 2.07 15.20 27.01
N PHE A 125 1.66 15.46 25.76
CA PHE A 125 2.24 16.53 24.94
C PHE A 125 1.32 17.74 24.73
N GLY A 126 0.00 17.56 24.91
CA GLY A 126 -1.02 18.57 24.66
C GLY A 126 -1.43 18.66 23.18
N ALA A 127 -2.75 18.68 22.93
CA ALA A 127 -3.32 18.74 21.57
C ALA A 127 -2.82 19.96 20.79
N ASP A 128 -2.78 21.14 21.40
CA ASP A 128 -2.34 22.39 20.74
C ASP A 128 -0.87 22.31 20.27
N ASN A 129 0.00 21.68 21.06
CA ASN A 129 1.40 21.49 20.69
C ASN A 129 1.55 20.54 19.53
N ILE A 130 0.81 19.42 19.55
CA ILE A 130 0.78 18.46 18.44
C ILE A 130 0.25 19.14 17.17
N MET A 131 -0.84 19.89 17.27
CA MET A 131 -1.43 20.59 16.13
C MET A 131 -0.48 21.64 15.55
N ARG A 132 0.25 22.39 16.38
CA ARG A 132 1.30 23.31 15.92
C ARG A 132 2.42 22.57 15.21
N ALA A 133 2.92 21.46 15.77
CA ALA A 133 3.98 20.67 15.14
C ALA A 133 3.55 20.08 13.79
N GLY A 134 2.30 19.60 13.70
CA GLY A 134 1.71 19.11 12.45
C GLY A 134 1.56 20.21 11.40
N PHE A 135 1.12 21.41 11.80
CA PHE A 135 1.01 22.55 10.89
C PHE A 135 2.39 23.01 10.40
N ASP A 136 3.38 23.07 11.28
CA ASP A 136 4.76 23.40 10.89
C ASP A 136 5.35 22.36 9.91
N ALA A 137 5.03 21.08 10.10
CA ALA A 137 5.41 20.01 9.17
C ALA A 137 4.75 20.21 7.80
N TYR A 138 3.45 20.49 7.79
CA TYR A 138 2.70 20.80 6.56
C TYR A 138 3.31 21.98 5.79
N GLN A 139 3.63 23.09 6.48
CA GLN A 139 4.22 24.28 5.86
C GLN A 139 5.58 24.03 5.20
N ARG A 140 6.32 23.02 5.69
CA ARG A 140 7.62 22.62 5.13
C ARG A 140 7.52 21.50 4.09
N GLY A 141 6.31 21.04 3.77
CA GLY A 141 6.08 19.95 2.82
C GLY A 141 6.33 18.55 3.39
N ASP A 142 6.52 18.41 4.70
CA ASP A 142 6.67 17.11 5.37
C ASP A 142 5.30 16.51 5.70
N TYR A 143 4.60 16.11 4.64
CA TYR A 143 3.23 15.62 4.73
C TYR A 143 3.13 14.24 5.40
N ARG A 144 4.18 13.41 5.31
CA ARG A 144 4.26 12.12 6.01
C ARG A 144 4.25 12.34 7.52
N TRP A 145 5.11 13.22 8.03
CA TRP A 145 5.13 13.53 9.46
C TRP A 145 3.87 14.26 9.92
N CYS A 146 3.37 15.24 9.14
CA CYS A 146 2.10 15.89 9.46
C CYS A 146 0.99 14.85 9.66
N ALA A 147 0.81 13.95 8.69
CA ALA A 147 -0.24 12.93 8.74
C ALA A 147 -0.04 11.94 9.90
N GLU A 148 1.20 11.64 10.30
CA GLU A 148 1.46 10.76 11.44
C GLU A 148 1.09 11.42 12.77
N ILE A 149 1.56 12.65 13.00
CA ILE A 149 1.45 13.30 14.30
C ILE A 149 0.02 13.86 14.53
N VAL A 150 -0.60 14.44 13.51
CA VAL A 150 -1.97 14.98 13.61
C VAL A 150 -3.00 13.87 13.78
N ASN A 151 -2.73 12.67 13.24
CA ASN A 151 -3.59 11.50 13.45
C ASN A 151 -3.73 11.13 14.93
N LYS A 152 -2.76 11.45 15.79
CA LYS A 152 -2.91 11.27 17.25
C LYS A 152 -4.05 12.12 17.80
N VAL A 153 -4.19 13.37 17.38
CA VAL A 153 -5.30 14.24 17.82
C VAL A 153 -6.62 13.77 17.22
N VAL A 154 -6.64 13.34 15.96
CA VAL A 154 -7.85 12.80 15.31
C VAL A 154 -8.40 11.58 16.06
N PHE A 155 -7.54 10.65 16.47
CA PHE A 155 -7.98 9.46 17.23
C PHE A 155 -8.33 9.76 18.69
N ALA A 156 -7.66 10.72 19.33
CA ALA A 156 -7.97 11.12 20.70
C ALA A 156 -9.26 11.96 20.81
N GLU A 157 -9.47 12.85 19.84
CA GLU A 157 -10.54 13.85 19.79
C GLU A 157 -11.24 13.81 18.41
N PRO A 158 -12.07 12.79 18.12
CA PRO A 158 -12.63 12.57 16.78
C PRO A 158 -13.55 13.69 16.26
N GLU A 159 -14.04 14.55 17.16
CA GLU A 159 -14.87 15.72 16.84
C GLU A 159 -14.05 17.02 16.66
N ASN A 160 -12.73 16.98 16.87
CA ASN A 160 -11.84 18.14 16.67
C ASN A 160 -11.71 18.46 15.18
N LYS A 161 -12.53 19.40 14.70
CA LYS A 161 -12.59 19.79 13.29
C LYS A 161 -11.26 20.30 12.75
N GLN A 162 -10.46 21.01 13.55
CA GLN A 162 -9.17 21.53 13.11
C GLN A 162 -8.18 20.40 12.85
N ALA A 163 -8.12 19.42 13.75
CA ALA A 163 -7.30 18.22 13.56
C ALA A 163 -7.72 17.42 12.33
N ARG A 164 -9.03 17.20 12.15
CA ARG A 164 -9.55 16.49 10.98
C ARG A 164 -9.21 17.19 9.67
N PHE A 165 -9.37 18.52 9.60
CA PHE A 165 -9.10 19.27 8.37
C PHE A 165 -7.61 19.31 8.05
N LEU A 166 -6.74 19.54 9.04
CA LEU A 166 -5.30 19.49 8.82
C LEU A 166 -4.84 18.08 8.39
N GLN A 167 -5.36 17.03 9.03
CA GLN A 167 -5.10 15.65 8.60
C GLN A 167 -5.54 15.42 7.16
N ALA A 168 -6.72 15.89 6.77
CA ALA A 168 -7.23 15.77 5.42
C ALA A 168 -6.33 16.50 4.40
N ASP A 169 -5.86 17.70 4.73
CA ASP A 169 -4.96 18.46 3.86
C ASP A 169 -3.62 17.74 3.66
N CYS A 170 -3.07 17.13 4.72
CA CYS A 170 -1.83 16.36 4.64
C CYS A 170 -2.00 15.08 3.81
N LEU A 171 -3.08 14.32 4.01
CA LEU A 171 -3.39 13.14 3.20
C LEU A 171 -3.65 13.52 1.73
N GLU A 172 -4.34 14.62 1.46
CA GLU A 172 -4.59 15.10 0.10
C GLU A 172 -3.29 15.41 -0.66
N GLN A 173 -2.33 16.06 -0.01
CA GLN A 173 -1.00 16.30 -0.59
C GLN A 173 -0.25 14.99 -0.88
N LEU A 174 -0.30 14.00 0.03
CA LEU A 174 0.27 12.67 -0.22
C LEU A 174 -0.40 12.01 -1.43
N GLY A 175 -1.73 12.07 -1.54
CA GLY A 175 -2.46 11.55 -2.69
C GLY A 175 -2.17 12.26 -4.02
N TYR A 176 -1.79 13.54 -3.99
CA TYR A 176 -1.33 14.28 -5.17
C TYR A 176 0.07 13.85 -5.63
N GLN A 177 0.90 13.37 -4.72
CA GLN A 177 2.28 12.92 -5.00
C GLN A 177 2.38 11.42 -5.31
N SER A 178 1.35 10.63 -4.97
CA SER A 178 1.32 9.19 -5.25
C SER A 178 1.25 8.89 -6.74
N GLU A 179 2.26 8.18 -7.25
CA GLU A 179 2.22 7.57 -8.60
C GLU A 179 1.25 6.37 -8.65
N SER A 180 1.10 5.64 -7.52
CA SER A 180 0.13 4.55 -7.41
C SER A 180 -1.30 5.06 -7.32
N SER A 181 -2.13 4.65 -8.27
CA SER A 181 -3.57 4.89 -8.28
C SER A 181 -4.26 4.40 -7.01
N GLY A 182 -3.84 3.25 -6.48
CA GLY A 182 -4.40 2.69 -5.25
C GLY A 182 -4.09 3.56 -4.04
N GLU A 183 -2.84 4.01 -3.90
CA GLU A 183 -2.43 4.90 -2.80
C GLU A 183 -3.11 6.25 -2.89
N ARG A 184 -3.12 6.86 -4.09
CA ARG A 184 -3.86 8.10 -4.35
C ARG A 184 -5.31 7.99 -3.88
N ASN A 185 -6.00 6.93 -4.29
CA ASN A 185 -7.40 6.74 -3.94
C ASN A 185 -7.60 6.59 -2.43
N VAL A 186 -6.74 5.82 -1.75
CA VAL A 186 -6.79 5.64 -0.28
C VAL A 186 -6.62 6.97 0.43
N PHE A 187 -5.61 7.76 0.05
CA PHE A 187 -5.34 9.07 0.65
C PHE A 187 -6.50 10.05 0.43
N LEU A 188 -7.03 10.13 -0.79
CA LEU A 188 -8.10 11.08 -1.13
C LEU A 188 -9.44 10.70 -0.50
N VAL A 189 -9.76 9.40 -0.40
CA VAL A 189 -10.95 8.96 0.34
C VAL A 189 -10.82 9.25 1.83
N GLY A 190 -9.65 8.98 2.42
CA GLY A 190 -9.38 9.34 3.82
C GLY A 190 -9.56 10.84 4.09
N ALA A 191 -9.05 11.69 3.19
CA ALA A 191 -9.26 13.14 3.27
C ALA A 191 -10.74 13.55 3.16
N ASP A 192 -11.49 12.94 2.23
CA ASP A 192 -12.92 13.22 2.07
C ASP A 192 -13.73 12.83 3.30
N GLU A 193 -13.49 11.64 3.86
CA GLU A 193 -14.17 11.16 5.07
C GLU A 193 -13.80 11.98 6.31
N LEU A 194 -12.57 12.48 6.42
CA LEU A 194 -12.19 13.41 7.47
C LEU A 194 -12.96 14.73 7.37
N ARG A 195 -13.17 15.25 6.14
CA ARG A 195 -13.87 16.52 5.90
C ARG A 195 -15.39 16.41 6.04
N ARG A 196 -15.98 15.30 5.57
CA ARG A 196 -17.44 15.17 5.37
C ARG A 196 -18.08 14.07 6.21
N GLY A 197 -17.29 13.22 6.85
CA GLY A 197 -17.74 11.99 7.49
C GLY A 197 -17.97 10.86 6.48
N ILE A 198 -18.17 9.65 6.99
CA ILE A 198 -18.44 8.47 6.16
C ILE A 198 -19.82 8.62 5.52
N VAL A 199 -19.92 8.34 4.23
CA VAL A 199 -21.19 8.32 3.49
C VAL A 199 -22.09 7.23 4.08
N LYS A 200 -23.12 7.64 4.83
CA LYS A 200 -24.11 6.72 5.40
C LYS A 200 -25.10 6.30 4.32
N GLY A 201 -25.34 4.99 4.17
CA GLY A 201 -26.43 4.44 3.36
C GLY A 201 -26.06 3.85 2.00
N ALA A 202 -24.80 3.93 1.57
CA ALA A 202 -24.32 3.09 0.47
C ALA A 202 -24.12 1.67 1.00
N SER A 203 -25.02 0.74 0.66
CA SER A 203 -24.82 -0.67 0.97
C SER A 203 -23.53 -1.15 0.28
N THR A 204 -22.62 -1.77 1.03
CA THR A 204 -21.55 -2.56 0.43
C THR A 204 -22.21 -3.58 -0.48
N LYS A 205 -21.81 -3.67 -1.76
CA LYS A 205 -22.34 -4.68 -2.68
C LYS A 205 -22.23 -6.05 -2.00
N THR A 206 -23.38 -6.68 -1.72
CA THR A 206 -23.41 -8.05 -1.23
C THR A 206 -23.04 -9.02 -2.34
N ALA A 207 -22.77 -10.28 -2.00
CA ALA A 207 -22.59 -11.32 -3.01
C ALA A 207 -23.78 -11.34 -3.99
N SER A 208 -23.49 -11.44 -5.29
CA SER A 208 -24.54 -11.59 -6.30
C SER A 208 -25.20 -12.96 -6.18
N ALA A 209 -26.40 -13.11 -6.77
CA ALA A 209 -27.09 -14.40 -6.82
C ALA A 209 -26.21 -15.48 -7.45
N ASP A 210 -25.50 -15.18 -8.54
CA ASP A 210 -24.60 -16.12 -9.21
C ASP A 210 -23.43 -16.56 -8.31
N MET A 211 -22.86 -15.64 -7.52
CA MET A 211 -21.80 -15.98 -6.57
C MET A 211 -22.31 -16.91 -5.47
N ILE A 212 -23.52 -16.66 -4.93
CA ILE A 212 -24.11 -17.51 -3.89
C ILE A 212 -24.45 -18.90 -4.46
N GLN A 213 -25.02 -18.96 -5.67
CA GLN A 213 -25.39 -20.23 -6.31
C GLN A 213 -24.19 -21.12 -6.62
N ASN A 214 -23.04 -20.53 -6.94
CA ASN A 214 -21.81 -21.26 -7.27
C ASN A 214 -20.86 -21.40 -6.08
N MET A 215 -21.23 -20.92 -4.89
CA MET A 215 -20.44 -21.08 -3.67
C MET A 215 -20.53 -22.54 -3.20
N PRO A 216 -19.41 -23.24 -3.00
CA PRO A 216 -19.42 -24.54 -2.37
C PRO A 216 -20.14 -24.49 -1.02
N THR A 217 -20.93 -25.52 -0.69
CA THR A 217 -21.71 -25.53 0.56
C THR A 217 -20.84 -25.34 1.80
N GLU A 218 -19.62 -25.89 1.80
CA GLU A 218 -18.65 -25.71 2.88
C GLU A 218 -18.27 -24.23 3.05
N ASP A 219 -17.93 -23.54 1.97
CA ASP A 219 -17.59 -22.12 2.00
C ASP A 219 -18.78 -21.26 2.43
N PHE A 220 -19.99 -21.63 2.03
CA PHE A 220 -21.21 -20.97 2.48
C PHE A 220 -21.41 -21.11 4.00
N LEU A 221 -21.23 -22.31 4.54
CA LEU A 221 -21.35 -22.55 5.98
C LEU A 221 -20.23 -21.86 6.76
N ASN A 222 -19.01 -21.86 6.24
CA ASN A 222 -17.88 -21.12 6.81
C ASN A 222 -18.17 -19.61 6.81
N TYR A 223 -18.70 -19.06 5.72
CA TYR A 223 -19.11 -17.67 5.63
C TYR A 223 -20.17 -17.34 6.69
N MET A 224 -21.22 -18.17 6.80
CA MET A 224 -22.29 -18.02 7.80
C MET A 224 -21.80 -18.10 9.25
N ALA A 225 -20.67 -18.75 9.51
CA ALA A 225 -20.08 -18.78 10.85
C ALA A 225 -19.35 -17.48 11.22
N CYS A 226 -19.05 -16.60 10.25
CA CYS A 226 -18.32 -15.35 10.43
C CYS A 226 -19.23 -14.09 10.45
N VAL A 227 -20.50 -14.21 10.07
CA VAL A 227 -21.49 -13.11 10.06
C VAL A 227 -22.47 -13.24 11.22
#